data_AF-A0A3C1YH18-F1
#
_entry.id   AF-A0A3C1YH18-F1
#
_cell.length_a   1.000
_cell.length_b   1.000
_cell.length_c   1.000
_cell.angle_alpha   90.00
_cell.angle_beta   90.00
_cell.angle_gamma   90.00
#
_symmetry.space_group_name_H-M   'P 1'
#
loop_
_entity.id
_entity.type
_entity.pdbx_description
1 polymer ?
#
loop_
_entity_poly.entity_id
_entity_poly.type
_entity_poly.pdbx_seq_one_letter_code
_entity_poly.pdbx_strand_id
1 'polypeptide(L)' 'MKSSEIRDLFLHFFKEKQHLILPSFPLVPQNDPTLLLIGAGMAPL' A
#
# COMPACT_ATOMS: atom_id res chain seq x y z
N MET A 1 -12.40 1.15 18.58
CA MET A 1 -11.80 0.64 17.32
C MET A 1 -10.36 1.13 17.26
N LYS A 2 -9.39 0.22 17.20
CA LYS A 2 -7.96 0.56 17.06
C LYS A 2 -7.63 0.89 15.61
N SER A 3 -6.60 1.70 15.38
CA SER A 3 -6.15 2.03 14.01
C SER A 3 -5.77 0.78 13.20
N SER A 4 -5.24 -0.26 13.87
CA SER A 4 -4.97 -1.56 13.25
C SER A 4 -6.24 -2.23 12.73
N GLU A 5 -7.33 -2.20 13.50
CA GLU A 5 -8.62 -2.80 13.12
C GLU A 5 -9.22 -2.09 11.89
N ILE A 6 -9.09 -0.76 11.79
CA ILE A 6 -9.55 0.01 10.62
C ILE A 6 -8.77 -0.39 9.36
N ARG A 7 -7.44 -0.50 9.49
CA ARG A 7 -6.58 -0.92 8.38
C ARG A 7 -6.96 -2.31 7.89
N ASP A 8 -7.18 -3.24 8.81
CA ASP A 8 -7.55 -4.61 8.46
C ASP A 8 -8.93 -4.66 7.80
N LEU A 9 -9.91 -3.88 8.29
CA LEU A 9 -11.24 -3.77 7.68
C LEU A 9 -11.16 -3.27 6.23
N PHE A 10 -10.38 -2.21 5.97
CA PHE A 10 -10.17 -1.66 4.63
C PHE A 10 -9.59 -2.72 3.67
N LEU A 11 -8.53 -3.41 4.10
CA LEU A 11 -7.87 -4.42 3.27
C LEU A 11 -8.80 -5.62 2.98
N HIS A 12 -9.57 -6.08 3.98
CA HIS A 12 -10.49 -7.20 3.80
C HIS A 12 -11.68 -6.86 2.89
N PHE A 13 -12.23 -5.65 3.00
CA PHE A 13 -13.30 -5.19 2.12
C PHE A 13 -12.92 -5.30 0.63
N PHE A 14 -11.72 -4.84 0.27
CA PHE A 14 -11.24 -4.93 -1.12
C PHE A 14 -10.88 -6.36 -1.53
N LYS A 15 -10.36 -7.16 -0.61
CA LYS A 15 -10.10 -8.60 -0.86
C LYS A 15 -11.38 -9.37 -1.20
N GLU A 16 -12.49 -9.11 -0.52
CA GLU A 16 -13.80 -9.71 -0.83
C GLU A 16 -14.29 -9.32 -2.24
N LYS A 17 -13.88 -8.15 -2.73
CA LYS A 17 -14.09 -7.68 -4.11
C LYS A 17 -13.01 -8.19 -5.08
N GLN A 18 -12.29 -9.26 -4.73
CA GLN A 18 -11.23 -9.89 -5.52
C GLN A 18 -10.00 -8.99 -5.81
N HIS A 19 -9.74 -7.96 -5.00
CA HIS A 19 -8.49 -7.19 -5.11
C HIS A 19 -7.35 -7.94 -4.41
N LEU A 20 -6.15 -7.92 -5.03
CA LEU A 20 -4.94 -8.49 -4.44
C LEU A 20 -4.41 -7.57 -3.32
N ILE A 21 -4.17 -8.14 -2.14
CA ILE A 21 -3.46 -7.43 -1.07
C ILE A 21 -1.96 -7.61 -1.28
N LEU A 22 -1.23 -6.50 -1.40
CA LEU A 22 0.23 -6.47 -1.42
C LEU A 22 0.78 -5.81 -0.15
N PRO A 23 1.98 -6.20 0.32
CA PRO A 23 2.65 -5.51 1.41
C PRO A 23 3.04 -4.08 1.01
N SER A 24 3.25 -3.23 2.00
CA SER A 24 3.79 -1.88 1.78
C SER A 24 5.21 -1.98 1.20
N PHE A 25 5.48 -1.18 0.18
CA PHE A 25 6.79 -1.10 -0.46
C PHE A 25 7.79 -0.26 0.36
N PRO A 26 9.11 -0.44 0.13
CA PRO A 26 10.14 0.35 0.82
C PRO A 26 9.96 1.86 0.61
N LEU A 27 10.35 2.67 1.59
CA LEU A 27 10.27 4.13 1.48
C LEU A 27 11.16 4.71 0.37
N VAL A 28 12.30 4.08 0.10
CA VAL A 28 13.25 4.48 -0.93
C VAL A 28 12.94 3.73 -2.23
N PRO A 29 12.67 4.43 -3.35
CA PRO A 29 12.40 3.80 -4.64
C PRO A 29 13.65 3.10 -5.17
N GLN A 30 13.47 1.93 -5.79
CA GLN A 30 14.61 1.15 -6.32
C GLN A 30 14.93 1.46 -7.79
N ASN A 31 13.91 1.76 -8.60
CA ASN A 31 14.04 1.84 -10.06
C ASN A 31 13.45 3.12 -10.67
N ASP A 32 13.16 4.13 -9.86
CA ASP A 32 12.63 5.40 -10.33
C ASP A 32 13.59 6.55 -9.97
N PRO A 33 14.38 7.06 -10.94
CA PRO A 33 15.32 8.16 -10.68
C PRO A 33 14.63 9.52 -10.53
N THR A 34 13.32 9.62 -10.80
CA THR A 34 12.56 10.85 -10.67
C THR A 34 11.97 11.05 -9.27
N LEU A 35 11.88 9.97 -8.48
CA LEU A 35 11.35 9.98 -7.13
C LEU A 35 12.48 9.97 -6.09
N LEU A 36 12.38 10.87 -5.12
CA LEU A 36 13.26 10.88 -3.94
C LEU A 36 12.78 9.87 -2.87
N LEU A 37 11.47 9.84 -2.60
CA LEU A 37 10.81 8.94 -1.63
C LEU A 37 9.43 8.53 -2.15
N ILE A 38 8.93 7.36 -1.73
CA ILE A 38 7.56 6.92 -2.03
C ILE A 38 6.56 7.74 -1.20
N GLY A 39 5.90 8.70 -1.86
CA GLY A 39 4.89 9.56 -1.22
C GLY A 39 3.45 9.01 -1.27
N ALA A 40 3.20 8.00 -2.11
CA ALA A 40 1.86 7.45 -2.30
C ALA A 40 1.91 5.95 -2.67
N GLY A 41 0.85 5.22 -2.33
CA GLY A 41 0.75 3.78 -2.61
C GLY A 41 0.59 3.40 -4.09
N MET A 42 0.40 4.39 -5.00
CA MET A 42 0.30 4.16 -6.44
C MET A 42 1.65 4.18 -7.17
N ALA A 43 2.70 4.72 -6.53
CA ALA A 43 4.03 4.84 -7.09
C ALA A 43 4.85 3.52 -7.21
N PRO A 44 4.67 2.48 -6.37
CA PRO A 44 5.56 1.31 -6.39
C PRO A 44 5.39 0.31 -7.54
N LEU A 45 4.80 0.67 -8.68
CA LEU A 45 4.56 -0.21 -9.84
C LEU A 45 5.12 0.37 -11.13
#